data_AF-A0A6G0VX10-F1
#
_entry.id   AF-A0A6G0VX10-F1
#
_cell.length_a   1.000
_cell.length_b   1.000
_cell.length_c   1.000
_cell.angle_alpha   90.00
_cell.angle_beta   90.00
_cell.angle_gamma   90.00
#
_symmetry.space_group_name_H-M   'P 1'
#
loop_
_entity.id
_entity.type
_entity.pdbx_description
1 polymer ?
#
loop_
_entity_poly.entity_id
_entity_poly.type
_entity_poly.pdbx_seq_one_letter_code
_entity_poly.pdbx_strand_id
1 'polypeptide(L)'
;LIALYRIVSVIISQLSFGDQWLLIVYSYLKYYFKMSRKQVFLVGIIKNQITGGKLPSKRDILSVLFYNMRVVNLSLQESASLVIDECLIYWKKARIPTHHRSDCIAKCKKFSVRLA
;
A
#
# COMPACT_ATOMS: atom_id res chain seq x y z
N LEU A 1 -18.53 -4.68 -3.36
CA LEU A 1 -17.41 -4.51 -4.32
C LEU A 1 -17.16 -5.77 -5.16
N ILE A 2 -16.90 -6.94 -4.57
CA ILE A 2 -16.74 -8.22 -5.33
C ILE A 2 -18.02 -8.62 -6.09
N ALA A 3 -19.19 -8.37 -5.51
CA ALA A 3 -20.49 -8.66 -6.14
C ALA A 3 -20.75 -7.82 -7.40
N LEU A 4 -20.38 -6.53 -7.39
CA LEU A 4 -20.50 -5.64 -8.55
C LEU A 4 -19.58 -6.08 -9.69
N TYR A 5 -18.38 -6.56 -9.39
CA TYR A 5 -17.45 -7.08 -10.39
C TYR A 5 -18.03 -8.31 -11.12
N ARG A 6 -18.68 -9.23 -10.38
CA ARG A 6 -19.32 -10.40 -10.98
C ARG A 6 -20.49 -10.00 -11.89
N ILE A 7 -21.35 -9.09 -11.43
CA ILE A 7 -22.50 -8.60 -12.20
C ILE A 7 -22.04 -7.91 -13.49
N VAL A 8 -21.05 -7.03 -13.40
CA VAL A 8 -20.49 -6.34 -14.57
C VAL A 8 -19.83 -7.34 -15.53
N SER A 9 -19.13 -8.37 -15.04
CA SER A 9 -18.53 -9.39 -15.90
C SER A 9 -19.56 -10.23 -16.66
N VAL A 10 -20.70 -10.54 -16.04
CA VAL A 10 -21.76 -11.35 -16.65
C VAL A 10 -22.52 -10.56 -17.72
N ILE A 11 -22.74 -9.27 -17.49
CA ILE A 11 -23.38 -8.37 -18.46
C ILE A 11 -22.49 -8.18 -19.69
N ILE A 12 -21.16 -8.09 -19.51
CA ILE A 12 -20.19 -7.95 -20.61
C ILE A 12 -20.13 -9.20 -21.49
N SER A 13 -20.35 -10.40 -20.92
CA SER A 13 -20.35 -11.66 -21.68
C SER A 13 -21.54 -11.85 -22.63
N GLN A 14 -22.58 -11.02 -22.52
CA GLN A 14 -23.85 -11.16 -23.28
C GLN A 14 -24.00 -10.13 -24.41
N LEU A 15 -23.05 -9.19 -24.56
CA LEU A 15 -23.12 -8.11 -25.56
C LEU A 15 -22.17 -8.39 -26.73
N SER A 16 -22.72 -8.90 -27.83
CA SER A 16 -22.01 -9.02 -29.11
C SER A 16 -22.15 -7.74 -29.93
N PHE A 17 -21.17 -6.84 -29.85
CA PHE A 17 -20.88 -5.87 -30.92
C PHE A 17 -19.52 -5.18 -30.69
N GLY A 18 -18.56 -5.42 -31.60
CA GLY A 18 -17.33 -4.62 -31.74
C GLY A 18 -16.21 -4.90 -30.74
N ASP A 19 -15.55 -6.06 -30.88
CA ASP A 19 -14.48 -6.57 -29.99
C ASP A 19 -13.34 -5.57 -29.69
N GLN A 20 -13.09 -4.60 -30.57
CA GLN A 20 -12.02 -3.62 -30.40
C GLN A 20 -12.36 -2.51 -29.39
N TRP A 21 -13.61 -2.05 -29.34
CA TRP A 21 -14.05 -1.02 -28.38
C TRP A 21 -14.08 -1.56 -26.95
N LEU A 22 -14.51 -2.80 -26.77
CA LEU A 22 -14.52 -3.47 -25.47
C LEU A 22 -13.09 -3.68 -24.93
N LEU A 23 -12.13 -4.02 -25.79
CA LEU A 23 -10.72 -4.14 -25.39
C LEU A 23 -10.11 -2.79 -24.99
N ILE A 24 -10.47 -1.72 -25.69
CA ILE A 24 -10.04 -0.36 -25.34
C ILE A 24 -10.65 0.04 -23.99
N VAL A 25 -11.97 -0.10 -23.81
CA VAL A 25 -12.66 0.23 -22.56
C VAL A 25 -12.14 -0.62 -21.40
N TYR A 26 -11.92 -1.92 -21.59
CA TYR A 26 -11.31 -2.79 -20.58
C TYR A 26 -9.88 -2.37 -20.25
N SER A 27 -9.07 -2.00 -21.24
CA SER A 27 -7.70 -1.52 -21.03
C SER A 27 -7.67 -0.20 -20.29
N TYR A 28 -8.55 0.73 -20.64
CA TYR A 28 -8.72 2.01 -19.94
C TYR A 28 -9.23 1.80 -18.51
N LEU A 29 -10.27 1.00 -18.29
CA LEU A 29 -10.78 0.68 -16.95
C LEU A 29 -9.74 -0.04 -16.10
N LYS A 30 -8.98 -0.99 -16.68
CA LYS A 30 -7.87 -1.67 -16.00
C LYS A 30 -6.73 -0.71 -15.67
N TYR A 31 -6.43 0.25 -16.53
CA TYR A 31 -5.43 1.29 -16.30
C TYR A 31 -5.85 2.25 -15.18
N TYR A 32 -7.08 2.77 -15.24
CA TYR A 32 -7.66 3.62 -14.18
C TYR A 32 -7.73 2.87 -12.84
N PHE A 33 -8.13 1.59 -12.86
CA PHE A 33 -8.16 0.75 -11.66
C PHE A 33 -6.75 0.47 -11.11
N LYS A 34 -5.76 0.25 -11.98
CA LYS A 34 -4.34 0.09 -11.58
C LYS A 34 -3.77 1.37 -10.97
N MET A 35 -4.24 2.55 -11.39
CA MET A 35 -3.83 3.84 -10.85
C MET A 35 -4.30 4.04 -9.40
N SER A 36 -5.51 3.58 -9.07
CA SER A 36 -6.11 3.68 -7.72
C SER A 36 -5.33 2.94 -6.62
N ARG A 37 -4.56 1.89 -6.97
CA ARG A 37 -3.82 1.10 -5.97
C ARG A 37 -2.56 1.76 -5.43
N LYS A 38 -2.03 2.79 -6.11
CA LYS A 38 -0.77 3.47 -5.76
C LYS A 38 -0.93 4.71 -4.88
N GLN A 39 -2.16 5.12 -4.62
CA GLN A 39 -2.43 6.26 -3.74
C GLN A 39 -3.27 5.80 -2.56
N VAL A 40 -2.78 6.08 -1.36
CA VAL A 40 -3.52 5.88 -0.11
C VAL A 40 -3.90 7.25 0.39
N PHE A 41 -5.18 7.43 0.78
CA PHE A 41 -5.68 8.68 1.34
C PHE A 41 -4.77 9.12 2.50
N LEU A 42 -4.42 10.41 2.57
CA LEU A 42 -3.47 11.04 3.52
C LEU A 42 -1.97 10.71 3.37
N VAL A 43 -1.61 9.54 2.82
CA VAL A 43 -0.20 9.13 2.62
C VAL A 43 0.33 9.54 1.24
N GLY A 44 -0.55 9.57 0.23
CA GLY A 44 -0.18 9.84 -1.15
C GLY A 44 0.45 8.61 -1.82
N ILE A 45 1.57 8.81 -2.51
CA ILE A 45 2.27 7.76 -3.27
C ILE A 45 2.90 6.75 -2.29
N ILE A 46 2.56 5.47 -2.45
CA ILE A 46 3.22 4.37 -1.74
C ILE A 46 4.60 4.09 -2.31
N LYS A 47 5.60 4.02 -1.43
CA LYS A 47 7.01 3.73 -1.73
C LYS A 47 7.38 2.35 -1.22
N ASN A 48 8.31 1.68 -1.89
CA ASN A 48 8.77 0.35 -1.52
C ASN A 48 9.76 0.30 -0.35
N GLN A 49 10.48 1.40 -0.09
CA GLN A 49 11.49 1.49 0.95
C GLN A 49 11.62 2.92 1.46
N ILE A 50 12.12 3.07 2.69
CA ILE A 50 12.44 4.38 3.25
C ILE A 50 13.74 4.88 2.61
N THR A 51 13.66 5.88 1.73
CA THR A 51 14.83 6.49 1.08
C THR A 51 15.14 7.88 1.62
N GLY A 52 16.43 8.21 1.73
CA GLY A 52 16.92 9.55 2.04
C GLY A 52 18.05 9.57 3.07
N GLY A 53 18.60 10.75 3.34
CA GLY A 53 19.56 10.99 4.43
C GLY A 53 18.91 11.57 5.70
N LYS A 54 17.60 11.80 5.68
CA LYS A 54 16.84 12.40 6.79
C LYS A 54 16.15 11.32 7.61
N LEU A 55 15.76 11.65 8.84
CA LEU A 55 14.96 10.75 9.66
C LEU A 55 13.61 10.46 9.00
N PRO A 56 13.15 9.20 9.02
CA PRO A 56 11.88 8.82 8.42
C PRO A 56 10.71 9.54 9.10
N SER A 57 9.83 10.14 8.30
CA SER A 57 8.59 10.72 8.80
C SER A 57 7.54 9.64 9.04
N LYS A 58 6.50 9.94 9.83
CA LYS A 58 5.33 9.05 9.98
C LYS A 58 4.69 8.70 8.63
N ARG A 59 4.71 9.64 7.68
CA ARG A 59 4.19 9.41 6.32
C ARG A 59 5.04 8.41 5.56
N ASP A 60 6.36 8.50 5.63
CA ASP A 60 7.26 7.55 4.96
C ASP A 60 7.11 6.14 5.51
N ILE A 61 7.01 6.01 6.84
CA ILE A 61 6.73 4.73 7.53
C ILE A 61 5.43 4.11 7.02
N LEU A 62 4.35 4.89 6.95
CA LEU A 62 3.05 4.42 6.47
C LEU A 62 3.07 4.09 4.98
N SER A 63 3.81 4.86 4.17
CA SER A 63 3.96 4.64 2.74
C SER A 63 4.55 3.26 2.44
N VAL A 64 5.59 2.86 3.16
CA VAL A 64 6.22 1.53 3.02
C VAL A 64 5.34 0.43 3.61
N LEU A 65 4.67 0.69 4.75
CA LEU A 65 3.73 -0.26 5.33
C LEU A 65 2.61 -0.63 4.36
N PHE A 66 1.98 0.37 3.74
CA PHE A 66 0.91 0.13 2.78
C PHE A 66 1.41 -0.48 1.47
N TYR A 67 2.65 -0.20 1.06
CA TYR A 67 3.27 -0.91 -0.07
C TYR A 67 3.39 -2.41 0.23
N ASN A 68 3.93 -2.78 1.39
CA ASN A 68 4.08 -4.18 1.79
C ASN A 68 2.72 -4.90 1.88
N MET A 69 1.69 -4.23 2.39
CA MET A 69 0.35 -4.81 2.48
C MET A 69 -0.38 -4.90 1.12
N ARG A 70 -0.29 -3.88 0.26
CA ARG A 70 -1.08 -3.79 -0.99
C ARG A 70 -0.38 -4.36 -2.22
N VAL A 71 0.94 -4.32 -2.26
CA VAL A 71 1.75 -4.75 -3.41
C VAL A 71 2.38 -6.11 -3.15
N VAL A 72 2.98 -6.29 -1.97
CA VAL A 72 3.65 -7.55 -1.58
C VAL A 72 2.66 -8.56 -0.97
N ASN A 73 1.48 -8.11 -0.51
CA ASN A 73 0.45 -8.90 0.18
C ASN A 73 0.94 -9.56 1.48
N LEU A 74 1.83 -8.89 2.21
CA LEU A 74 2.26 -9.32 3.54
C LEU A 74 1.20 -9.01 4.60
N SER A 75 1.21 -9.76 5.71
CA SER A 75 0.35 -9.46 6.85
C SER A 75 0.73 -8.11 7.48
N LEU A 76 -0.19 -7.49 8.23
CA LEU A 76 0.09 -6.25 8.97
C LEU A 76 1.26 -6.44 9.96
N GLN A 77 1.39 -7.63 10.56
CA GLN A 77 2.46 -7.95 11.50
C GLN A 77 3.83 -7.98 10.81
N GLU A 78 3.94 -8.74 9.72
CA GLU A 78 5.20 -8.86 8.96
C GLU A 78 5.58 -7.52 8.35
N SER A 79 4.60 -6.82 7.76
CA SER A 79 4.82 -5.50 7.16
C SER A 79 5.33 -4.49 8.20
N ALA A 80 4.73 -4.46 9.39
CA ALA A 80 5.17 -3.57 10.47
C ALA A 80 6.55 -3.93 10.99
N SER A 81 6.88 -5.23 11.08
CA SER A 81 8.21 -5.69 11.45
C SER A 81 9.29 -5.16 10.50
N LEU A 82 9.09 -5.34 9.19
CA LEU A 82 10.05 -4.90 8.17
C LEU A 82 10.25 -3.38 8.18
N VAL A 83 9.16 -2.62 8.27
CA VAL A 83 9.22 -1.15 8.31
C VAL A 83 9.96 -0.64 9.55
N ILE A 84 9.74 -1.28 10.70
CA ILE A 84 10.46 -0.92 11.93
C ILE A 84 11.94 -1.28 11.83
N ASP A 85 12.29 -2.42 11.23
CA ASP A 85 13.69 -2.81 11.02
C ASP A 85 14.42 -1.80 10.12
N GLU A 86 13.79 -1.33 9.04
CA GLU A 86 14.31 -0.23 8.22
C GLU A 86 14.47 1.06 9.03
N CYS A 87 13.47 1.44 9.83
CA CYS A 87 13.49 2.64 10.64
C CYS A 87 14.61 2.62 11.71
N LEU A 88 14.83 1.45 12.32
CA LEU A 88 15.89 1.24 13.32
C LEU A 88 17.28 1.53 12.77
N ILE A 89 17.53 1.27 11.48
CA ILE A 89 18.81 1.60 10.83
C ILE A 89 19.05 3.13 10.85
N TYR A 90 18.01 3.91 10.55
CA TYR A 90 18.09 5.38 10.60
C TYR A 90 18.32 5.90 12.02
N TRP A 91 17.62 5.34 13.01
CA TRP A 91 17.81 5.73 14.41
C TRP A 91 19.19 5.37 14.94
N LYS A 92 19.73 4.20 14.57
CA LYS A 92 21.12 3.82 14.88
C LYS A 92 22.12 4.81 14.27
N LYS A 93 21.94 5.19 13.00
CA LYS A 93 22.78 6.20 12.33
C LYS A 93 22.71 7.56 13.02
N ALA A 94 21.53 7.95 13.50
CA ALA A 94 21.31 9.19 14.24
C ALA A 94 21.67 9.12 15.73
N ARG A 95 22.14 7.97 16.24
CA ARG A 95 22.45 7.72 17.67
C ARG A 95 21.26 7.99 18.60
N ILE A 96 20.03 7.79 18.12
CA ILE A 96 18.81 7.96 18.93
C ILE A 96 18.57 6.67 19.72
N PRO A 97 18.44 6.72 21.05
CA PRO A 97 18.09 5.53 21.83
C PRO A 97 16.72 5.01 21.41
N THR A 98 16.66 3.72 21.08
CA THR A 98 15.45 3.07 20.57
C THR A 98 14.79 2.27 21.68
N HIS A 99 13.47 2.40 21.83
CA HIS A 99 12.68 1.50 22.69
C HIS A 99 12.72 0.05 22.17
N HIS A 100 12.22 -0.89 22.96
CA HIS A 100 12.14 -2.29 22.54
C HIS A 100 11.39 -2.41 21.21
N ARG A 101 11.93 -3.25 20.31
CA ARG A 101 11.43 -3.47 18.95
C ARG A 101 9.93 -3.84 18.95
N SER A 102 9.49 -4.65 19.92
CA SER A 102 8.09 -5.01 20.12
C SER A 102 7.18 -3.80 20.30
N ASP A 103 7.62 -2.81 21.08
CA ASP A 103 6.84 -1.62 21.39
C ASP A 103 6.74 -0.71 20.17
N CYS A 104 7.83 -0.60 19.40
CA CYS A 104 7.85 0.12 18.14
C CYS A 104 6.86 -0.49 17.13
N ILE A 105 6.81 -1.81 17.02
CA ILE A 105 5.86 -2.53 16.14
C ILE A 105 4.42 -2.29 16.62
N ALA A 106 4.15 -2.43 17.92
CA ALA A 106 2.82 -2.19 18.48
C ALA A 106 2.34 -0.76 18.20
N LYS A 107 3.23 0.22 18.33
CA LYS A 107 2.94 1.62 18.03
C LYS A 107 2.69 1.86 16.54
N CYS A 108 3.46 1.21 15.66
CA CYS A 108 3.26 1.27 14.21
C CYS A 108 1.89 0.75 13.80
N LYS A 109 1.48 -0.42 14.32
CA LYS A 109 0.13 -0.96 14.09
C LYS A 109 -0.97 -0.04 14.58
N LYS A 110 -0.79 0.58 15.75
CA LYS A 110 -1.77 1.53 16.28
C LYS A 110 -1.97 2.73 15.34
N PHE A 111 -0.91 3.20 14.68
CA PHE A 111 -1.02 4.26 13.68
C PHE A 111 -1.74 3.81 12.42
N SER A 112 -1.53 2.58 11.95
CA SER A 112 -2.21 2.08 10.75
C SER A 112 -3.71 1.89 10.98
N VAL A 113 -4.12 1.37 12.15
CA VAL A 113 -5.54 1.16 12.50
C VAL A 113 -6.30 2.48 12.62
N ARG A 114 -5.64 3.57 13.03
CA ARG A 114 -6.28 4.89 13.16
C ARG A 114 -6.45 5.62 11.82
N LEU A 115 -5.79 5.16 10.76
CA LEU A 115 -5.79 5.78 9.43
C LEU A 115 -6.52 4.94 8.36
N ALA A 116 -6.83 3.68 8.67
CA ALA A 116 -7.64 2.77 7.85
C ALA A 116 -9.12 2.96 8.16
#